data_AF-A0A4Y2KF60-F1
#
_entry.id   AF-A0A4Y2KF60-F1
#
_cell.length_a   1.000
_cell.length_b   1.000
_cell.length_c   1.000
_cell.angle_alpha   90.00
_cell.angle_beta   90.00
_cell.angle_gamma   90.00
#
_symmetry.space_group_name_H-M   'P 1'
#
loop_
_entity.id
_entity.type
_entity.pdbx_description
1 polymer ?
#
loop_
_entity_poly.entity_id
_entity_poly.type
_entity_poly.pdbx_seq_one_letter_code
_entity_poly.pdbx_strand_id
1 'polypeptide(L)'
;MKVYTPNWLYIKSKHSLKDGAKHVRNTISTSKYLSQDLKNVVAGVICRNSFFAHPGIILLCMLKDERPHIRELAARRIIKSRESASNGKSVHVFLPPKLNFEATNYTEMIDWSSITIASQPILRDISTDVFKSIVRDKKNELCSLSMSHTGSGTVCQVSDRSNR
;
A
#
# COMPACT_ATOMS: atom_id res chain seq x y z
N MET A 1 0.15 14.50 24.82
CA MET A 1 0.64 13.87 23.57
C MET A 1 -0.33 12.78 23.09
N LYS A 2 -1.52 13.15 22.59
CA LYS A 2 -2.58 12.18 22.24
C LYS A 2 -2.45 11.55 20.84
N VAL A 3 -1.58 12.09 19.99
CA VAL A 3 -1.43 11.67 18.57
C VAL A 3 -0.08 11.01 18.31
N TYR A 4 1.03 11.68 18.67
CA TYR A 4 2.37 11.20 18.34
C TYR A 4 2.77 9.92 19.09
N THR A 5 2.67 9.90 20.42
CA THR A 5 3.05 8.77 21.27
C THR A 5 2.34 7.46 20.89
N PRO A 6 0.99 7.41 20.75
CA PRO A 6 0.33 6.16 20.37
C PRO A 6 0.65 5.71 18.94
N ASN A 7 0.79 6.62 17.97
CA ASN A 7 1.21 6.24 16.62
C ASN A 7 2.63 5.68 16.59
N TRP A 8 3.55 6.30 17.31
CA TRP A 8 4.94 5.85 17.35
C TRP A 8 5.05 4.43 17.91
N LEU A 9 4.37 4.15 19.03
CA LEU A 9 4.29 2.79 19.60
C LEU A 9 3.63 1.80 18.64
N TYR A 10 2.56 2.21 17.95
CA TYR A 10 1.86 1.38 16.98
C TYR A 10 2.77 0.99 15.80
N ILE A 11 3.54 1.94 15.27
CA ILE A 11 4.51 1.69 14.19
C ILE A 11 5.62 0.75 14.67
N LYS A 12 6.15 0.97 15.88
CA LYS A 12 7.21 0.12 16.45
C LYS A 12 6.74 -1.32 16.68
N SER A 13 5.52 -1.50 17.18
CA SER A 13 4.96 -2.84 17.39
C SER A 13 4.66 -3.59 16.08
N LYS A 14 4.22 -2.88 15.03
CA LYS A 14 3.89 -3.47 13.73
C LYS A 14 4.72 -2.86 12.60
N HIS A 15 6.03 -3.06 12.62
CA HIS A 15 6.96 -2.46 11.66
C HIS A 15 6.97 -3.11 10.26
N SER A 16 6.14 -4.12 10.01
CA SER A 16 6.08 -4.80 8.71
C SER A 16 5.47 -3.91 7.63
N LEU A 17 5.99 -3.99 6.41
CA LEU A 17 5.49 -3.22 5.27
C LEU A 17 4.00 -3.46 4.98
N LYS A 18 3.49 -4.67 5.29
CA LYS A 18 2.07 -5.03 5.13
C LYS A 18 1.11 -4.14 5.93
N ASP A 19 1.63 -3.49 6.98
CA ASP A 19 0.86 -2.60 7.86
C ASP A 19 1.15 -1.12 7.57
N GLY A 20 2.01 -0.80 6.58
CA GLY A 20 2.41 0.55 6.24
C GLY A 20 1.23 1.50 5.97
N ALA A 21 0.30 1.09 5.11
CA ALA A 21 -0.90 1.89 4.82
C ALA A 21 -1.82 2.04 6.04
N LYS A 22 -1.88 1.02 6.91
CA LYS A 22 -2.67 1.05 8.15
C LYS A 22 -2.10 2.06 9.15
N HIS A 23 -0.77 2.24 9.18
CA HIS A 23 -0.12 3.27 10.01
C HIS A 23 -0.50 4.68 9.60
N VAL A 24 -0.54 4.95 8.29
CA VAL A 24 -0.96 6.26 7.78
C VAL A 24 -2.43 6.50 8.13
N ARG A 25 -3.30 5.50 7.95
CA ARG A 25 -4.71 5.58 8.37
C ARG A 25 -4.86 5.85 9.86
N ASN A 26 -4.07 5.17 10.70
CA ASN A 26 -4.09 5.38 12.15
C ASN A 26 -3.65 6.81 12.51
N THR A 27 -2.66 7.33 11.78
CA THR A 27 -2.19 8.72 11.93
C THR A 27 -3.27 9.72 11.56
N ILE A 28 -3.95 9.52 10.44
CA ILE A 28 -5.11 10.33 10.03
C ILE A 28 -6.20 10.26 11.10
N SER A 29 -6.56 9.06 11.55
CA SER A 29 -7.62 8.85 12.53
C SER A 29 -7.33 9.53 13.87
N THR A 30 -6.09 9.42 14.37
CA THR A 30 -5.67 10.07 15.62
C THR A 30 -5.56 11.58 15.49
N SER A 31 -5.23 12.09 14.30
CA SER A 31 -5.21 13.54 14.04
C SER A 31 -6.59 14.20 14.18
N LYS A 32 -7.70 13.43 14.08
CA LYS A 32 -9.07 13.95 14.23
C LYS A 32 -9.36 14.55 15.63
N TYR A 33 -8.59 14.16 16.65
CA TYR A 33 -8.74 14.66 18.03
C TYR A 33 -8.05 16.02 18.28
N LEU A 34 -7.36 16.59 17.30
CA LEU A 34 -6.69 17.89 17.41
C LEU A 34 -7.67 19.06 17.22
N SER A 35 -7.26 20.28 17.58
CA SER A 35 -7.97 21.50 17.20
C SER A 35 -7.88 21.74 15.69
N GLN A 36 -8.79 22.51 15.11
CA GLN A 36 -8.87 22.70 13.66
C GLN A 36 -7.58 23.31 13.07
N ASP A 37 -6.97 24.27 13.77
CA ASP A 37 -5.71 24.90 13.32
C ASP A 37 -4.57 23.87 13.23
N LEU A 38 -4.46 23.01 14.26
CA LEU A 38 -3.46 21.94 14.29
C LEU A 38 -3.76 20.86 13.24
N LYS A 39 -5.04 20.55 12.97
CA LYS A 39 -5.42 19.59 11.92
C LYS A 39 -4.89 20.04 10.56
N ASN A 40 -4.99 21.32 10.22
CA ASN A 40 -4.54 21.84 8.92
C ASN A 40 -3.02 21.68 8.76
N VAL A 41 -2.26 22.03 9.80
CA VAL A 41 -0.79 21.87 9.81
C VAL A 41 -0.39 20.41 9.69
N VAL A 42 -1.01 19.54 10.50
CA VAL A 42 -0.73 18.10 10.54
C VAL A 42 -1.14 17.42 9.23
N ALA A 43 -2.29 17.77 8.65
CA ALA A 43 -2.73 17.27 7.35
C ALA A 43 -1.69 17.57 6.26
N GLY A 44 -1.16 18.80 6.24
CA GLY A 44 -0.07 19.16 5.33
C GLY A 44 1.19 18.32 5.54
N VAL A 45 1.57 18.04 6.79
CA VAL A 45 2.72 17.17 7.11
C VAL A 45 2.46 15.72 6.68
N ILE A 46 1.27 15.17 6.95
CA ILE A 46 0.90 13.81 6.56
C ILE A 46 0.95 13.68 5.03
N CYS A 47 0.34 14.61 4.29
CA CYS A 47 0.33 14.57 2.83
C CYS A 47 1.74 14.68 2.23
N ARG A 48 2.66 15.46 2.81
CA ARG A 48 4.05 15.54 2.31
C ARG A 48 4.87 14.28 2.60
N ASN A 49 4.53 13.53 3.65
CA ASN A 49 5.27 12.35 4.11
C ASN A 49 4.53 11.03 3.85
N SER A 50 3.50 11.04 3.01
CA SER A 50 2.58 9.91 2.80
C SER A 50 3.12 8.85 1.84
N PHE A 51 4.42 8.53 1.92
CA PHE A 51 5.06 7.49 1.10
C PHE A 51 4.33 6.14 1.21
N PHE A 52 3.92 5.76 2.42
CA PHE A 52 3.16 4.52 2.66
C PHE A 52 1.71 4.54 2.16
N ALA A 53 1.21 5.70 1.73
CA ALA A 53 -0.07 5.84 1.06
C ALA A 53 0.06 5.94 -0.46
N HIS A 54 1.25 5.67 -1.01
CA HIS A 54 1.43 5.53 -2.45
C HIS A 54 0.62 4.34 -2.97
N PRO A 55 -0.02 4.44 -4.15
CA PRO A 55 -0.90 3.39 -4.71
C PRO A 55 -0.29 1.98 -4.67
N GLY A 56 0.97 1.83 -5.08
CA GLY A 56 1.66 0.52 -5.06
C GLY A 56 1.89 -0.05 -3.67
N ILE A 57 2.17 0.80 -2.68
CA ILE A 57 2.32 0.36 -1.29
C ILE A 57 0.97 -0.04 -0.71
N ILE A 58 -0.09 0.74 -1.00
CA ILE A 58 -1.46 0.37 -0.58
C ILE A 58 -1.87 -0.95 -1.22
N LEU A 59 -1.67 -1.15 -2.53
CA LEU A 59 -1.96 -2.42 -3.21
C LEU A 59 -1.18 -3.58 -2.60
N LEU A 60 0.10 -3.39 -2.26
CA LEU A 60 0.90 -4.42 -1.59
C LEU A 60 0.34 -4.77 -0.20
N CYS A 61 -0.06 -3.76 0.59
CA CYS A 61 -0.73 -3.98 1.87
C CYS A 61 -2.04 -4.75 1.68
N MET A 62 -2.85 -4.37 0.69
CA MET A 62 -4.11 -5.02 0.37
C MET A 62 -3.94 -6.49 -0.05
N LEU A 63 -2.89 -6.82 -0.81
CA LEU A 63 -2.55 -8.20 -1.19
C LEU A 63 -2.20 -9.06 0.04
N LYS A 64 -1.66 -8.46 1.10
CA LYS A 64 -1.31 -9.13 2.36
C LYS A 64 -2.39 -9.00 3.43
N ASP A 65 -3.55 -8.45 3.09
CA ASP A 65 -4.65 -8.30 4.03
C ASP A 65 -5.27 -9.66 4.35
N GLU A 66 -5.76 -9.82 5.58
CA GLU A 66 -6.43 -11.03 6.04
C GLU A 66 -7.77 -11.23 5.33
N ARG A 67 -8.44 -10.14 4.92
CA ARG A 67 -9.74 -10.16 4.27
C ARG A 67 -9.63 -10.55 2.79
N PRO A 68 -10.25 -11.66 2.35
CA PRO A 68 -10.09 -12.17 0.99
C PRO A 68 -10.57 -11.21 -0.10
N HIS A 69 -11.69 -10.50 0.13
CA HIS A 69 -12.21 -9.53 -0.83
C HIS A 69 -11.29 -8.32 -1.05
N ILE A 70 -10.47 -7.94 -0.04
CA ILE A 70 -9.48 -6.86 -0.18
C ILE A 70 -8.32 -7.33 -1.05
N ARG A 71 -7.84 -8.56 -0.83
CA ARG A 71 -6.80 -9.18 -1.69
C ARG A 71 -7.24 -9.29 -3.14
N GLU A 72 -8.46 -9.77 -3.36
CA GLU A 72 -9.08 -9.89 -4.68
C GLU A 72 -9.19 -8.52 -5.38
N LEU A 73 -9.65 -7.49 -4.66
CA LEU A 73 -9.75 -6.13 -5.17
C LEU A 73 -8.38 -5.58 -5.60
N ALA A 74 -7.33 -5.82 -4.82
CA ALA A 74 -5.97 -5.40 -5.17
C ALA A 74 -5.46 -6.13 -6.42
N ALA A 75 -5.63 -7.45 -6.49
CA ALA A 75 -5.22 -8.25 -7.64
C ALA A 75 -5.90 -7.76 -8.93
N ARG A 76 -7.22 -7.48 -8.89
CA ARG A 76 -7.95 -6.91 -10.04
C ARG A 76 -7.41 -5.56 -10.47
N ARG A 77 -7.11 -4.66 -9.51
CA ARG A 77 -6.53 -3.34 -9.81
C ARG A 77 -5.17 -3.44 -10.46
N ILE A 78 -4.33 -4.38 -10.03
CA ILE A 78 -3.00 -4.62 -10.59
C ILE A 78 -3.10 -5.17 -12.02
N ILE A 79 -4.00 -6.13 -12.26
CA ILE A 79 -4.22 -6.69 -13.60
C ILE A 79 -4.67 -5.58 -14.57
N LYS A 80 -5.72 -4.84 -14.22
CA LYS A 80 -6.24 -3.74 -15.05
C LYS A 80 -5.19 -2.65 -15.30
N SER A 81 -4.40 -2.33 -14.30
CA SER A 81 -3.27 -1.38 -14.38
C SER A 81 -2.25 -1.80 -15.44
N ARG A 82 -1.87 -3.08 -15.46
CA ARG A 82 -0.90 -3.62 -16.42
C ARG A 82 -1.44 -3.68 -17.83
N GLU A 83 -2.70 -4.04 -18.00
CA GLU A 83 -3.39 -4.03 -19.30
C GLU A 83 -3.47 -2.62 -19.90
N SER A 84 -3.56 -1.59 -19.04
CA SER A 84 -3.62 -0.18 -19.45
C SER A 84 -2.25 0.48 -19.63
N ALA A 85 -1.15 -0.18 -19.24
CA ALA A 85 0.18 0.39 -19.31
C ALA A 85 0.72 0.28 -20.75
N SER A 86 1.12 1.41 -21.35
CA SER A 86 1.87 1.39 -22.60
C SER A 86 3.32 0.93 -22.36
N ASN A 87 3.93 0.27 -23.33
CA ASN A 87 5.30 -0.29 -23.25
C ASN A 87 6.43 0.77 -23.11
N GLY A 88 6.10 2.03 -22.85
CA GLY A 88 7.06 3.11 -22.67
C GLY A 88 7.76 3.03 -21.32
N LYS A 89 9.10 3.11 -21.32
CA LYS A 89 9.90 3.31 -20.11
C LYS A 89 9.69 4.73 -19.60
N SER A 90 8.58 5.01 -18.94
CA SER A 90 8.35 6.30 -18.29
C SER A 90 9.06 6.36 -16.94
N VAL A 91 9.74 7.47 -16.68
CA VAL A 91 10.31 7.76 -15.36
C VAL A 91 9.16 8.03 -14.39
N HIS A 92 9.07 7.26 -13.32
CA HIS A 92 8.02 7.41 -12.32
C HIS A 92 8.42 8.48 -11.31
N VAL A 93 7.84 9.68 -11.44
CA VAL A 93 8.01 10.73 -10.43
C VAL A 93 7.15 10.38 -9.22
N PHE A 94 7.70 10.47 -8.02
CA PHE A 94 6.92 10.36 -6.79
C PHE A 94 6.13 11.65 -6.60
N LEU A 95 4.81 11.56 -6.78
CA LEU A 95 3.89 12.64 -6.45
C LEU A 95 3.20 12.28 -5.13
N PRO A 96 3.28 13.14 -4.10
CA PRO A 96 2.56 12.90 -2.86
C PRO A 96 1.06 12.73 -3.13
N PRO A 97 0.44 11.60 -2.72
CA PRO A 97 -0.95 11.33 -3.01
C PRO A 97 -1.87 12.32 -2.28
N LYS A 98 -2.94 12.74 -2.94
CA LYS A 98 -4.03 13.47 -2.30
C LYS A 98 -4.80 12.49 -1.41
N LEU A 99 -4.64 12.64 -0.10
CA LEU A 99 -5.26 11.75 0.88
C LEU A 99 -6.69 12.17 1.22
N ASN A 100 -7.56 11.18 1.33
CA ASN A 100 -8.88 11.31 1.91
C ASN A 100 -8.82 11.15 3.44
N PHE A 101 -8.93 12.26 4.17
CA PHE A 101 -8.92 12.27 5.64
C PHE A 101 -10.21 11.71 6.27
N GLU A 102 -11.28 11.60 5.48
CA GLU A 102 -12.55 11.00 5.91
C GLU A 102 -12.65 9.50 5.62
N ALA A 103 -11.61 8.91 5.00
CA ALA A 103 -11.56 7.48 4.75
C ALA A 103 -11.72 6.67 6.05
N THR A 104 -12.68 5.73 6.04
CA THR A 104 -12.87 4.82 7.16
C THR A 104 -11.83 3.70 7.15
N ASN A 105 -11.45 3.25 5.94
CA ASN A 105 -10.50 2.18 5.69
C ASN A 105 -9.27 2.69 4.95
N TYR A 106 -8.12 2.03 5.15
CA TYR A 106 -6.88 2.37 4.45
C TYR A 106 -6.99 2.17 2.93
N THR A 107 -7.91 1.29 2.49
CA THR A 107 -8.20 1.04 1.08
C THR A 107 -8.84 2.22 0.36
N GLU A 108 -9.40 3.18 1.09
CA GLU A 108 -10.14 4.35 0.58
C GLU A 108 -9.37 5.66 0.79
N MET A 109 -8.13 5.59 1.28
CA MET A 109 -7.29 6.76 1.57
C MET A 109 -6.89 7.54 0.32
N ILE A 110 -6.91 6.89 -0.83
CA ILE A 110 -6.60 7.52 -2.11
C ILE A 110 -7.78 7.37 -3.06
N ASP A 111 -7.94 8.35 -3.92
CA ASP A 111 -8.89 8.26 -5.02
C ASP A 111 -8.30 7.42 -6.15
N TRP A 112 -8.82 6.21 -6.30
CA TRP A 112 -8.37 5.26 -7.32
C TRP A 112 -8.79 5.63 -8.73
N SER A 113 -9.73 6.57 -8.91
CA SER A 113 -10.22 6.99 -10.23
C SER A 113 -9.30 8.04 -10.88
N SER A 114 -8.72 8.94 -10.08
CA SER A 114 -7.81 9.98 -10.55
C SER A 114 -6.35 9.54 -10.67
N ILE A 115 -6.02 8.35 -10.17
CA ILE A 115 -4.65 7.84 -10.18
C ILE A 115 -4.48 6.91 -11.38
N THR A 116 -3.62 7.32 -12.31
CA THR A 116 -3.05 6.38 -13.28
C THR A 116 -2.22 5.37 -12.49
N ILE A 117 -2.77 4.19 -12.27
CA ILE A 117 -2.03 3.04 -11.74
C ILE A 117 -1.10 2.61 -12.88
N ALA A 118 -0.07 3.39 -13.18
CA ALA A 118 1.02 2.92 -14.02
C ALA A 118 1.67 1.73 -13.30
N SER A 119 2.33 0.85 -14.07
CA SER A 119 3.00 -0.35 -13.57
C SER A 119 3.82 -0.02 -12.32
N GLN A 120 3.31 -0.43 -11.16
CA GLN A 120 3.90 -0.06 -9.87
C GLN A 120 5.28 -0.73 -9.80
N PRO A 121 6.39 0.02 -9.66
CA PRO A 121 7.73 -0.55 -9.75
C PRO A 121 7.94 -1.72 -8.78
N ILE A 122 7.40 -1.61 -7.56
CA ILE A 122 7.49 -2.63 -6.51
C ILE A 122 6.76 -3.94 -6.87
N LEU A 123 5.78 -3.88 -7.77
CA LEU A 123 5.02 -5.04 -8.22
C LEU A 123 5.45 -5.49 -9.61
N ARG A 124 6.34 -4.78 -10.31
CA ARG A 124 6.64 -5.01 -11.73
C ARG A 124 7.13 -6.43 -12.02
N ASP A 125 7.97 -6.96 -11.14
CA ASP A 125 8.67 -8.22 -11.37
C ASP A 125 7.82 -9.46 -11.00
N ILE A 126 6.62 -9.26 -10.43
CA ILE A 126 5.69 -10.35 -10.10
C ILE A 126 4.86 -10.69 -11.34
N SER A 127 4.78 -11.96 -11.74
CA SER A 127 3.96 -12.37 -12.90
C SER A 127 2.47 -12.02 -12.73
N THR A 128 1.80 -11.66 -13.82
CA THR A 128 0.36 -11.39 -13.83
C THR A 128 -0.46 -12.62 -13.44
N ASP A 129 0.05 -13.82 -13.69
CA ASP A 129 -0.65 -15.08 -13.40
C ASP A 129 -0.82 -15.33 -11.90
N VAL A 130 0.11 -14.83 -11.08
CA VAL A 130 0.00 -14.84 -9.61
C VAL A 130 -1.21 -14.02 -9.16
N PHE A 131 -1.48 -12.88 -9.81
CA PHE A 131 -2.66 -12.09 -9.47
C PHE A 131 -3.96 -12.74 -9.98
N LYS A 132 -3.90 -13.41 -11.14
CA LYS A 132 -5.06 -14.16 -11.67
C LYS A 132 -5.44 -15.33 -10.76
N SER A 133 -4.47 -16.05 -10.19
CA SER A 133 -4.76 -17.14 -9.24
C SER A 133 -5.41 -16.61 -7.96
N ILE A 134 -4.97 -15.46 -7.43
CA ILE A 134 -5.61 -14.81 -6.26
C ILE A 134 -7.09 -14.50 -6.54
N VAL A 135 -7.42 -14.02 -7.74
CA VAL A 135 -8.80 -13.73 -8.13
C VAL A 135 -9.64 -15.01 -8.27
N ARG A 136 -9.04 -16.10 -8.77
CA ARG A 136 -9.73 -17.37 -9.01
C ARG A 136 -9.96 -18.18 -7.74
N ASP A 137 -8.95 -18.31 -6.90
CA ASP A 137 -8.95 -19.36 -5.88
C ASP A 137 -9.68 -18.95 -4.60
N LYS A 138 -9.87 -17.64 -4.32
CA LYS A 138 -10.45 -17.02 -3.10
C LYS A 138 -9.79 -17.43 -1.76
N LYS A 139 -9.12 -18.57 -1.73
CA LYS A 139 -8.17 -19.09 -0.75
C LYS A 139 -6.81 -19.10 -1.43
N ASN A 140 -6.02 -18.07 -1.18
CA ASN A 140 -4.58 -18.27 -1.16
C ASN A 140 -3.99 -17.29 -0.17
N GLU A 141 -3.31 -17.86 0.83
CA GLU A 141 -2.31 -17.17 1.61
C GLU A 141 -1.20 -16.78 0.64
N LEU A 142 -1.02 -15.49 0.38
CA LEU A 142 0.24 -15.00 -0.14
C LEU A 142 1.29 -15.20 0.96
N CYS A 143 1.74 -16.43 1.17
CA CYS A 143 2.63 -16.81 2.28
C CYS A 143 4.12 -16.55 1.96
N SER A 144 4.45 -16.03 0.76
CA SER A 144 5.85 -15.94 0.33
C SER A 144 6.19 -14.74 -0.58
N LEU A 145 5.73 -13.53 -0.23
CA LEU A 145 6.47 -12.34 -0.68
C LEU A 145 7.34 -11.91 0.50
N SER A 146 8.57 -12.42 0.55
CA SER A 146 9.61 -11.86 1.40
C SER A 146 10.29 -10.73 0.62
N MET A 147 10.49 -9.60 1.26
CA MET A 147 11.38 -8.57 0.71
C MET A 147 12.80 -8.92 1.18
N SER A 148 13.64 -9.38 0.28
CA SER A 148 15.07 -9.48 0.54
C SER A 148 15.71 -8.11 0.29
N HIS A 149 16.39 -7.55 1.30
CA HIS A 149 17.27 -6.39 1.08
C HIS A 149 18.58 -6.91 0.48
N THR A 150 18.83 -6.61 -0.79
CA THR A 150 20.17 -6.64 -1.36
C THR A 150 20.65 -5.20 -1.49
N GLY A 151 21.95 -4.95 -1.34
CA GLY A 151 22.56 -3.62 -1.20
C GLY A 151 22.38 -2.63 -2.37
N SER A 152 21.48 -2.90 -3.31
CA SER A 152 21.15 -2.04 -4.46
C SER A 152 19.64 -1.82 -4.68
N GLY A 153 18.77 -2.24 -3.75
CA GLY A 153 17.33 -1.96 -3.83
C GLY A 153 16.45 -3.03 -3.18
N THR A 154 15.21 -2.67 -2.90
CA THR A 154 14.19 -3.59 -2.38
C THR A 154 13.56 -4.37 -3.53
N VAL A 155 13.79 -5.68 -3.56
CA VAL A 155 13.20 -6.59 -4.55
C VAL A 155 12.10 -7.42 -3.88
N CYS A 156 10.91 -7.46 -4.47
CA CYS A 156 9.85 -8.40 -4.08
C CYS A 156 10.09 -9.73 -4.80
N GLN A 157 10.55 -10.76 -4.08
CA GLN A 157 10.69 -12.11 -4.62
C GLN A 157 9.52 -13.00 -4.17
N VAL A 158 9.11 -13.91 -5.04
CA VAL A 158 8.23 -15.03 -4.71
C VAL A 158 9.12 -16.16 -4.20
N SER A 159 8.96 -16.60 -2.94
CA SER A 159 9.66 -17.79 -2.46
C SER A 159 8.78 -19.02 -2.64
N ASP A 160 9.16 -19.92 -3.54
CA ASP A 160 8.52 -21.23 -3.64
C ASP A 160 8.85 -22.05 -2.39
N ARG A 161 7.82 -22.40 -1.60
CA ARG A 161 7.93 -23.52 -0.65
C ARG A 161 7.71 -24.81 -1.42
N SER A 162 8.70 -25.18 -2.23
CA SER A 162 8.97 -26.59 -2.47
C SER A 162 10.06 -27.00 -1.50
N ASN A 163 9.78 -28.04 -0.72
CA ASN A 163 10.66 -28.73 0.23
C ASN A 163 10.74 -28.18 1.67
N ARG A 164 9.78 -28.57 2.50
CA ARG A 164 10.07 -29.18 3.81
C ARG A 164 8.91 -30.01 4.31
#